data_AF-A0A430LA66-F1
#
_entry.id   AF-A0A430LA66-F1
#
_cell.length_a   1.000
_cell.length_b   1.000
_cell.length_c   1.000
_cell.angle_alpha   90.00
_cell.angle_beta   90.00
_cell.angle_gamma   90.00
#
_symmetry.space_group_name_H-M   'P 1'
#
loop_
_entity.id
_entity.type
_entity.pdbx_description
1 polymer ?
#
loop_
_entity_poly.entity_id
_entity_poly.type
_entity_poly.pdbx_seq_one_letter_code
_entity_poly.pdbx_strand_id
1 'polypeptide(L)'
;MVRGGHPPSHDTQHFDVVVIGSGCAGLTAAVVAAKHGLRTLVLEKTKSFGGTTAFSGGGAWIHNNLHQKTINVVDSRESAERYLRNVPGDLHDHEMISSFLHNSPIMLKWMQTHTSVQFKPVALPDYHVGKEGASVGRTILTKEYDGRQLGR
;
A
#
# COMPACT_ATOMS: atom_id res chain seq x y z
N MET A 1 -40.60 -35.04 -28.88
CA MET A 1 -40.10 -35.24 -27.51
C MET A 1 -38.68 -34.70 -27.43
N VAL A 2 -38.50 -33.44 -27.01
CA VAL A 2 -37.20 -32.84 -26.63
C VAL A 2 -37.50 -31.94 -25.44
N ARG A 3 -37.06 -32.31 -24.25
CA ARG A 3 -37.18 -31.46 -23.05
C ARG A 3 -36.08 -30.41 -23.12
N GLY A 4 -36.45 -29.14 -23.21
CA GLY A 4 -35.53 -28.01 -23.13
C GLY A 4 -34.87 -27.97 -21.75
N GLY A 5 -33.55 -28.12 -21.71
CA GLY A 5 -32.75 -27.96 -20.50
C GLY A 5 -32.70 -26.48 -20.12
N HIS A 6 -33.14 -26.16 -18.91
CA HIS A 6 -32.88 -24.86 -18.30
C HIS A 6 -31.37 -24.77 -18.01
N PRO A 7 -30.65 -23.72 -18.46
CA PRO A 7 -29.27 -23.54 -18.06
C PRO A 7 -29.17 -23.39 -16.53
N PRO A 8 -28.06 -23.80 -15.89
CA PRO A 8 -27.92 -23.65 -14.45
C PRO A 8 -28.05 -22.18 -14.09
N SER A 9 -28.97 -21.86 -13.17
CA SER A 9 -29.08 -20.52 -12.60
C SER A 9 -27.81 -20.25 -11.80
N HIS A 10 -26.90 -19.46 -12.36
CA HIS A 10 -25.79 -18.94 -11.58
C HIS A 10 -26.35 -17.96 -10.57
N ASP A 11 -26.24 -18.28 -9.28
CA ASP A 11 -26.56 -17.36 -8.21
C ASP A 11 -25.59 -16.17 -8.30
N THR A 12 -26.08 -15.06 -8.84
CA THR A 12 -25.23 -13.90 -9.15
C THR A 12 -25.04 -13.10 -7.88
N GLN A 13 -23.82 -13.11 -7.35
CA GLN A 13 -23.47 -12.28 -6.20
C GLN A 13 -23.05 -10.88 -6.67
N HIS A 14 -23.70 -9.86 -6.13
CA HIS A 14 -23.38 -8.45 -6.41
C HIS A 14 -22.36 -7.89 -5.41
N PHE A 15 -21.38 -7.15 -5.91
CA PHE A 15 -20.35 -6.45 -5.12
C PHE A 15 -20.17 -5.04 -5.67
N ASP A 16 -19.88 -4.08 -4.80
CA ASP A 16 -19.61 -2.69 -5.19
C ASP A 16 -18.18 -2.53 -5.72
N VAL A 17 -17.24 -3.29 -5.14
CA VAL A 17 -15.82 -3.26 -5.50
C VAL A 17 -15.30 -4.69 -5.62
N VAL A 18 -14.64 -4.99 -6.74
CA VAL A 18 -13.91 -6.24 -6.95
C VAL A 18 -12.42 -5.93 -7.11
N VAL A 19 -11.61 -6.43 -6.17
CA VAL A 19 -10.16 -6.29 -6.18
C VAL A 19 -9.53 -7.58 -6.67
N ILE A 20 -8.69 -7.50 -7.69
CA ILE A 20 -7.95 -8.64 -8.23
C ILE A 20 -6.51 -8.59 -7.72
N GLY A 21 -6.15 -9.58 -6.90
CA GLY A 21 -4.84 -9.72 -6.27
C GLY A 21 -4.83 -9.31 -4.80
N SER A 22 -4.12 -10.09 -3.99
CA SER A 22 -4.02 -9.90 -2.54
C SER A 22 -2.67 -9.35 -2.06
N GLY A 23 -1.91 -8.69 -2.94
CA GLY A 23 -0.72 -7.93 -2.53
C GLY A 23 -1.07 -6.67 -1.73
N CYS A 24 -0.05 -5.90 -1.30
CA CYS A 24 -0.28 -4.68 -0.52
C CYS A 24 -1.26 -3.71 -1.19
N ALA A 25 -1.09 -3.43 -2.49
CA ALA A 25 -1.98 -2.52 -3.21
C ALA A 25 -3.44 -3.01 -3.18
N GLY A 26 -3.67 -4.29 -3.45
CA GLY A 26 -5.00 -4.89 -3.47
C GLY A 26 -5.65 -4.90 -2.08
N LEU A 27 -4.95 -5.39 -1.06
CA LEU A 27 -5.49 -5.43 0.29
C LEU A 27 -5.68 -4.04 0.91
N THR A 28 -4.82 -3.07 0.58
CA THR A 28 -5.04 -1.66 0.97
C THR A 28 -6.28 -1.09 0.29
N ALA A 29 -6.47 -1.30 -1.00
CA ALA A 29 -7.69 -0.85 -1.68
C ALA A 29 -8.94 -1.52 -1.08
N ALA A 30 -8.88 -2.82 -0.83
CA ALA A 30 -9.98 -3.60 -0.29
C ALA A 30 -10.38 -3.14 1.12
N VAL A 31 -9.41 -2.92 2.02
CA VAL A 31 -9.72 -2.49 3.40
C VAL A 31 -10.27 -1.07 3.42
N VAL A 32 -9.79 -0.18 2.56
CA VAL A 32 -10.32 1.18 2.43
C VAL A 32 -11.77 1.12 1.96
N ALA A 33 -12.05 0.42 0.85
CA ALA A 33 -13.42 0.27 0.33
C ALA A 33 -14.38 -0.33 1.38
N ALA A 34 -13.98 -1.41 2.04
CA ALA A 34 -14.78 -2.05 3.08
C ALA A 34 -15.02 -1.13 4.30
N LYS A 35 -14.02 -0.35 4.72
CA LYS A 35 -14.16 0.65 5.81
C LYS A 35 -15.09 1.81 5.45
N HIS A 36 -15.27 2.07 4.16
CA HIS A 36 -16.27 3.01 3.63
C HIS A 36 -17.65 2.36 3.40
N GLY A 37 -17.86 1.12 3.85
CA GLY A 37 -19.16 0.44 3.80
C GLY A 37 -19.47 -0.25 2.47
N LEU A 38 -18.51 -0.31 1.55
CA LEU A 38 -18.69 -0.96 0.25
C LEU A 38 -18.55 -2.48 0.37
N ARG A 39 -19.48 -3.23 -0.22
CA ARG A 39 -19.41 -4.69 -0.30
C ARG A 39 -18.28 -5.07 -1.25
N THR A 40 -17.16 -5.48 -0.67
CA THR A 40 -15.89 -5.66 -1.38
C THR A 40 -15.53 -7.14 -1.52
N LEU A 41 -15.18 -7.57 -2.73
CA LEU A 41 -14.64 -8.91 -3.03
C LEU A 41 -13.15 -8.80 -3.34
N VAL A 42 -12.33 -9.66 -2.72
CA VAL A 42 -10.92 -9.82 -3.10
C VAL A 42 -10.76 -11.18 -3.75
N LEU A 43 -10.16 -11.20 -4.95
CA LEU A 43 -9.85 -12.41 -5.69
C LEU A 43 -8.34 -12.64 -5.68
N GLU A 44 -7.93 -13.78 -5.12
CA GLU A 44 -6.54 -14.23 -5.15
C GLU A 44 -6.47 -15.52 -5.97
N LYS A 45 -5.50 -15.58 -6.89
CA LYS A 45 -5.32 -16.75 -7.77
C LYS A 45 -4.82 -17.97 -6.99
N THR A 46 -4.03 -17.73 -5.96
CA THR A 46 -3.34 -18.78 -5.20
C THR A 46 -4.09 -19.16 -3.91
N LYS A 47 -3.56 -20.16 -3.20
CA LYS A 47 -4.11 -20.59 -1.91
C LYS A 47 -3.74 -19.68 -0.73
N SER A 48 -2.89 -18.67 -0.96
CA SER A 48 -2.31 -17.84 0.10
C SER A 48 -2.38 -16.37 -0.30
N PHE A 49 -2.67 -15.51 0.66
CA PHE A 49 -2.69 -14.07 0.42
C PHE A 49 -1.28 -13.48 0.39
N GLY A 50 -1.12 -12.35 -0.28
CA GLY A 50 0.04 -11.48 -0.18
C GLY A 50 0.96 -11.46 -1.39
N GLY A 51 0.95 -12.48 -2.26
CA GLY A 51 1.81 -12.53 -3.45
C GLY A 51 3.29 -12.22 -3.13
N THR A 52 3.95 -11.40 -3.95
CA THR A 52 5.34 -10.96 -3.69
C THR A 52 5.45 -10.05 -2.47
N THR A 53 4.39 -9.34 -2.07
CA THR A 53 4.38 -8.52 -0.85
C THR A 53 4.67 -9.38 0.38
N ALA A 54 4.14 -10.60 0.46
CA ALA A 54 4.36 -11.51 1.58
C ALA A 54 5.84 -11.92 1.75
N PHE A 55 6.61 -11.94 0.67
CA PHE A 55 8.05 -12.24 0.69
C PHE A 55 8.94 -11.00 0.79
N SER A 56 8.35 -9.81 0.67
CA SER A 56 9.11 -8.55 0.71
C SER A 56 9.61 -8.25 2.12
N GLY A 57 10.58 -7.34 2.22
CA GLY A 57 11.01 -6.81 3.53
C GLY A 57 9.97 -5.94 4.24
N GLY A 58 8.77 -5.74 3.68
CA GLY A 58 7.71 -4.94 4.30
C GLY A 58 7.99 -3.43 4.37
N GLY A 59 8.95 -2.94 3.58
CA GLY A 59 9.33 -1.54 3.52
C GLY A 59 8.36 -0.72 2.68
N ALA A 60 7.86 0.37 3.25
CA ALA A 60 7.13 1.42 2.53
C ALA A 60 7.98 2.69 2.51
N TRP A 61 8.20 3.25 1.32
CA TRP A 61 8.90 4.52 1.16
C TRP A 61 7.90 5.66 1.22
N ILE A 62 7.94 6.47 2.27
CA ILE A 62 7.00 7.56 2.51
C ILE A 62 7.80 8.77 3.01
N HIS A 63 7.88 9.80 2.18
CA HIS A 63 8.48 11.08 2.58
C HIS A 63 7.65 11.77 3.67
N ASN A 64 8.30 12.66 4.44
CA ASN A 64 7.69 13.47 5.49
C ASN A 64 6.68 12.66 6.35
N ASN A 65 7.08 11.43 6.69
CA ASN A 65 6.21 10.52 7.41
C ASN A 65 6.18 10.86 8.90
N LEU A 66 5.09 10.48 9.58
CA LEU A 66 4.88 10.83 10.99
C LEU A 66 5.93 10.23 11.95
N HIS A 67 6.71 9.24 11.51
CA HIS A 67 7.73 8.57 12.31
C HIS A 67 9.13 9.19 12.21
N GLN A 68 9.44 9.96 11.15
CA GLN A 68 10.78 10.56 10.96
C GLN A 68 11.22 11.44 12.15
N LYS A 69 10.27 12.14 12.78
CA LYS A 69 10.54 12.95 13.98
C LYS A 69 11.07 12.11 15.16
N THR A 70 10.66 10.86 15.28
CA THR A 70 11.07 9.97 16.38
C THR A 70 12.52 9.48 16.24
N ILE A 71 13.12 9.66 15.05
CA ILE A 71 14.53 9.37 14.75
C ILE A 71 15.31 10.64 14.39
N ASN A 72 14.80 11.82 14.79
CA ASN A 72 15.43 13.12 14.57
C ASN A 72 15.70 13.46 13.09
N VAL A 73 14.88 12.93 12.18
CA VAL A 73 14.94 13.26 10.75
C VAL A 73 13.92 14.34 10.44
N VAL A 74 14.36 15.36 9.71
CA VAL A 74 13.50 16.38 9.08
C VAL A 74 13.46 16.12 7.58
N ASP A 75 12.27 16.09 7.01
CA ASP A 75 12.05 15.83 5.59
C ASP A 75 10.90 16.70 5.06
N SER A 76 10.80 16.81 3.74
CA SER A 76 9.74 17.60 3.10
C SER A 76 9.35 17.01 1.75
N ARG A 77 8.16 17.40 1.29
CA ARG A 77 7.68 17.02 -0.04
C ARG A 77 8.63 17.52 -1.13
N GLU A 78 9.08 18.77 -1.02
CA GLU A 78 9.97 19.39 -2.00
C GLU A 78 11.32 18.66 -2.06
N SER A 79 11.84 18.21 -0.92
CA SER A 79 13.06 17.41 -0.87
C SER A 79 12.88 16.06 -1.56
N ALA A 80 11.75 15.38 -1.30
CA ALA A 80 11.42 14.11 -1.94
C ALA A 80 11.17 14.25 -3.45
N GLU A 81 10.51 15.34 -3.88
CA GLU A 81 10.34 15.67 -5.30
C GLU A 81 11.69 15.87 -5.99
N ARG A 82 12.61 16.65 -5.38
CA ARG A 82 13.97 16.82 -5.93
C ARG A 82 14.69 15.48 -6.06
N TYR A 83 14.57 14.61 -5.06
CA TYR A 83 15.17 13.28 -5.13
C TYR A 83 14.60 12.43 -6.28
N LEU A 84 13.28 12.34 -6.38
CA LEU A 84 12.61 11.57 -7.42
C LEU A 84 12.73 12.18 -8.83
N ARG A 85 13.11 13.46 -8.96
CA ARG A 85 13.52 14.05 -10.25
C ARG A 85 14.93 13.64 -10.65
N ASN A 86 15.84 13.46 -9.68
CA ASN A 86 17.26 13.25 -9.93
C ASN A 86 17.70 11.77 -10.02
N VAL A 87 16.81 10.83 -9.67
CA VAL A 87 17.08 9.37 -9.66
C VAL A 87 16.66 8.65 -10.95
N PRO A 88 15.38 8.66 -11.37
CA PRO A 88 14.90 7.87 -12.50
C PRO A 88 15.29 8.45 -13.88
N GLY A 89 15.85 9.65 -13.95
CA GLY A 89 16.21 10.30 -15.22
C GLY A 89 14.99 10.43 -16.14
N ASP A 90 15.09 9.90 -17.35
CA ASP A 90 14.04 9.98 -18.38
C ASP A 90 12.78 9.14 -18.09
N LEU A 91 12.80 8.28 -17.05
CA LEU A 91 11.63 7.50 -16.62
C LEU A 91 10.72 8.27 -15.64
N HIS A 92 10.81 9.60 -15.64
CA HIS A 92 10.13 10.45 -14.68
C HIS A 92 8.68 10.75 -15.11
N ASP A 93 7.73 10.01 -14.56
CA ASP A 93 6.30 10.32 -14.65
C ASP A 93 5.91 11.36 -13.59
N HIS A 94 5.80 12.62 -14.03
CA HIS A 94 5.47 13.75 -13.15
C HIS A 94 4.12 13.58 -12.44
N GLU A 95 3.11 13.07 -13.12
CA GLU A 95 1.75 12.97 -12.58
C GLU A 95 1.68 11.86 -11.52
N MET A 96 2.31 10.72 -11.82
CA MET A 96 2.38 9.59 -10.89
C MET A 96 3.22 9.94 -9.66
N ILE A 97 4.35 10.61 -9.81
CA ILE A 97 5.19 11.04 -8.69
C ILE A 97 4.47 12.08 -7.83
N SER A 98 3.83 13.08 -8.45
CA SER A 98 3.06 14.09 -7.71
C SER A 98 1.92 13.44 -6.91
N SER A 99 1.20 12.51 -7.55
CA SER A 99 0.13 11.73 -6.91
C SER A 99 0.66 10.88 -5.76
N PHE A 100 1.77 10.17 -5.96
CA PHE A 100 2.40 9.35 -4.94
C PHE A 100 2.82 10.18 -3.72
N LEU A 101 3.53 11.30 -3.94
CA LEU A 101 4.00 12.18 -2.87
C LEU A 101 2.83 12.89 -2.17
N HIS A 102 1.75 13.21 -2.88
CA HIS A 102 0.56 13.74 -2.21
C HIS A 102 -0.08 12.71 -1.28
N ASN A 103 -0.28 11.48 -1.78
CA ASN A 103 -1.11 10.49 -1.11
C ASN A 103 -0.36 9.63 -0.08
N SER A 104 0.96 9.45 -0.20
CA SER A 104 1.68 8.51 0.66
C SER A 104 1.61 8.84 2.16
N PRO A 105 1.76 10.10 2.62
CA PRO A 105 1.64 10.41 4.06
C PRO A 105 0.18 10.33 4.55
N ILE A 106 -0.77 10.62 3.66
CA ILE A 106 -2.22 10.50 3.94
C ILE A 106 -2.59 9.04 4.16
N MET A 107 -2.16 8.16 3.25
CA MET A 107 -2.35 6.72 3.34
C MET A 107 -1.77 6.16 4.64
N LEU A 108 -0.53 6.54 4.99
CA LEU A 108 0.10 6.10 6.23
C LEU A 108 -0.75 6.45 7.45
N LYS A 109 -1.14 7.72 7.57
CA LYS A 109 -1.96 8.19 8.69
C LYS A 109 -3.31 7.50 8.71
N TRP A 110 -3.96 7.35 7.55
CA TRP A 110 -5.26 6.71 7.45
C TRP A 110 -5.20 5.25 7.91
N MET A 111 -4.23 4.48 7.39
CA MET A 111 -4.06 3.07 7.74
C MET A 111 -3.85 2.87 9.24
N GLN A 112 -2.96 3.66 9.86
CA GLN A 112 -2.70 3.56 11.30
C GLN A 112 -3.87 4.02 12.18
N THR A 113 -4.76 4.86 11.65
CA THR A 113 -5.91 5.38 12.40
C THR A 113 -7.14 4.47 12.29
N HIS A 114 -7.32 3.80 11.16
CA HIS A 114 -8.57 3.08 10.84
C HIS A 114 -8.43 1.55 10.82
N THR A 115 -7.20 1.05 10.95
CA THR A 115 -6.88 -0.38 10.91
C THR A 115 -5.86 -0.76 11.99
N SER A 116 -5.62 -2.06 12.15
CA SER A 116 -4.58 -2.57 13.05
C SER A 116 -3.15 -2.48 12.48
N VAL A 117 -2.98 -2.03 11.23
CA VAL A 117 -1.66 -1.88 10.62
C VAL A 117 -0.90 -0.76 11.32
N GLN A 118 0.29 -1.05 11.82
CA GLN A 118 1.19 -0.07 12.44
C GLN A 118 2.55 -0.10 11.76
N PHE A 119 3.26 1.02 11.78
CA PHE A 119 4.60 1.14 11.20
C PHE A 119 5.63 1.56 12.24
N LYS A 120 6.90 1.26 11.97
CA LYS A 120 8.07 1.68 12.75
C LYS A 120 9.10 2.37 11.85
N PRO A 121 9.77 3.41 12.33
CA PRO A 121 10.85 4.06 11.60
C PRO A 121 12.06 3.12 11.48
N VAL A 122 12.82 3.27 10.41
CA VAL A 122 14.17 2.72 10.30
C VAL A 122 15.06 3.82 9.75
N ALA A 123 16.23 4.02 10.34
CA ALA A 123 17.21 5.01 9.87
C ALA A 123 17.96 4.51 8.62
N LEU A 124 17.21 4.03 7.62
CA LEU A 124 17.76 3.57 6.34
C LEU A 124 17.93 4.78 5.41
N PRO A 125 19.12 4.98 4.81
CA PRO A 125 19.30 6.00 3.79
C PRO A 125 18.55 5.65 2.51
N ASP A 126 18.18 6.68 1.76
CA ASP A 126 17.82 6.53 0.35
C ASP A 126 18.95 5.85 -0.43
N TYR A 127 18.62 5.00 -1.41
CA TYR A 127 19.63 4.21 -2.12
C TYR A 127 20.65 5.05 -2.90
N HIS A 128 20.23 6.21 -3.43
CA HIS A 128 21.11 7.13 -4.15
C HIS A 128 21.50 8.32 -3.27
N VAL A 129 22.24 8.06 -2.18
CA VAL A 129 22.63 9.07 -1.17
C VAL A 129 23.29 10.33 -1.71
N GLY A 130 23.98 10.25 -2.86
CA GLY A 130 24.66 11.38 -3.48
C GLY A 130 23.77 12.26 -4.36
N LYS A 131 22.48 11.92 -4.53
CA LYS A 131 21.55 12.70 -5.35
C LYS A 131 20.93 13.82 -4.53
N GLU A 132 20.71 14.96 -5.18
CA GLU A 132 20.03 16.09 -4.55
C GLU A 132 18.65 15.67 -4.02
N GLY A 133 18.33 16.06 -2.79
CA GLY A 133 17.08 15.70 -2.11
C GLY A 133 17.09 14.33 -1.41
N ALA A 134 18.19 13.58 -1.49
CA ALA A 134 18.34 12.34 -0.74
C ALA A 134 18.20 12.59 0.78
N SER A 135 17.61 11.62 1.47
CA SER A 135 17.37 11.69 2.91
C SER A 135 17.58 10.32 3.57
N VAL A 136 17.29 10.26 4.86
CA VAL A 136 17.27 9.05 5.68
C VAL A 136 15.86 8.88 6.24
N GLY A 137 15.43 7.65 6.51
CA GLY A 137 14.20 7.41 7.26
C GLY A 137 12.89 7.60 6.48
N ARG A 138 12.96 7.70 5.16
CA ARG A 138 11.77 7.63 4.29
C ARG A 138 11.22 6.21 4.20
N THR A 139 12.08 5.20 4.32
CA THR A 139 11.64 3.81 4.45
C THR A 139 11.17 3.52 5.87
N ILE A 140 9.92 3.13 6.02
CA ILE A 140 9.32 2.61 7.26
C ILE A 140 8.98 1.14 7.09
N LEU A 141 9.03 0.38 8.17
CA LEU A 141 8.65 -1.04 8.18
C LEU A 141 7.29 -1.22 8.84
N THR A 142 6.49 -2.15 8.35
CA THR A 142 5.31 -2.61 9.09
C THR A 142 5.74 -3.25 10.41
N LYS A 143 5.08 -2.89 11.50
CA LYS A 143 5.26 -3.55 12.79
C LYS A 143 4.66 -4.95 12.73
N GLU A 144 5.27 -5.85 13.50
CA GLU A 144 4.78 -7.20 13.71
C GLU A 144 3.34 -7.15 14.25
N TYR A 145 2.47 -8.00 13.71
CA TYR A 145 1.09 -8.13 14.14
C TYR A 145 0.90 -9.45 14.88
N ASP A 146 0.18 -9.43 16.00
CA ASP A 146 -0.17 -10.63 16.74
C ASP A 146 -1.28 -11.38 16.00
N GLY A 147 -0.90 -12.44 15.28
CA GLY A 147 -1.82 -13.25 14.48
C GLY A 147 -2.99 -13.85 15.27
N ARG A 148 -2.89 -13.97 16.60
CA ARG A 148 -4.00 -14.44 17.44
C ARG A 148 -5.19 -13.48 17.44
N GLN A 149 -4.99 -12.23 17.02
CA GLN A 149 -6.03 -11.22 16.91
C GLN A 149 -6.82 -11.30 15.58
N LEU A 150 -6.41 -12.14 14.61
CA LEU A 150 -7.10 -12.28 13.31
C LEU A 150 -8.47 -12.97 13.37
N GLY A 151 -8.91 -13.42 14.55
CA GLY A 151 -10.10 -14.25 14.70
C GLY A 151 -9.80 -15.72 14.40
N ARG A 152 -10.84 -16.57 14.49
CA ARG A 152 -10.78 -18.00 14.16
C ARG A 152 -11.31 -18.25 12.76
#